data_AF-A0A932NWL6-F1
#
_entry.id   AF-A0A932NWL6-F1
#
_cell.length_a   1.000
_cell.length_b   1.000
_cell.length_c   1.000
_cell.angle_alpha   90.00
_cell.angle_beta   90.00
_cell.angle_gamma   90.00
#
_symmetry.space_group_name_H-M   'P 1'
#
loop_
_entity.id
_entity.type
_entity.pdbx_description
1 polymer ?
#
loop_
_entity_poly.entity_id
_entity_poly.type
_entity_poly.pdbx_seq_one_letter_code
_entity_poly.pdbx_strand_id
1 'polypeptide(L)'
;MDRAESLEAGVLSLLAAILIPAGVSAQSVLKPVFVLKGHEGWVNAAVVSPEYVASGGLDGVVRIHSVKTGAAAFSWTLPKGPDGSPFVIYALSFSPGGRHLAVASSDGKVRIVEPLSGREVVVIDDPSRHPYKAAYFPDGRSLAVGGIDGYVRLYRAEDGKKIGDVKAHADAIQAMAVSSDGKTLVTGGPDTLVQVFHRYGDELRHAHRLIGHKDTVTAVAFGPEPGEIVAGDRDGKVKVWNLAMGTGGERPLATYAEMPIGAIASTRRAVVVSAGLGEIHLFTGAKETALLKGHRQAVTALAFSPDGSRLASGGRDGNVMVWNVGRK
;
A
#
# COMPACT_ATOMS: atom_id res chain seq x y z
N MET A 1 44.45 -3.33 -41.71
CA MET A 1 45.65 -3.88 -41.05
C MET A 1 46.50 -2.69 -40.67
N ASP A 2 46.71 -2.29 -39.43
CA ASP A 2 46.61 -2.93 -38.10
C ASP A 2 46.22 -1.85 -37.05
N ARG A 3 45.42 -2.13 -36.00
CA ARG A 3 45.82 -2.61 -34.64
C ARG A 3 47.05 -1.86 -34.08
N ALA A 4 47.14 -1.34 -32.85
CA ALA A 4 46.30 -1.30 -31.66
C ALA A 4 46.94 -0.30 -30.64
N GLU A 5 46.16 0.08 -29.61
CA GLU A 5 46.57 0.39 -28.22
C GLU A 5 47.60 1.50 -27.85
N SER A 6 47.13 2.53 -27.13
CA SER A 6 47.44 2.85 -25.70
C SER A 6 46.82 4.22 -25.33
N LEU A 7 45.84 4.33 -24.43
CA LEU A 7 45.89 4.42 -22.95
C LEU A 7 46.63 5.65 -22.40
N GLU A 8 45.87 6.65 -21.92
CA GLU A 8 45.87 7.25 -20.56
C GLU A 8 44.88 8.45 -20.57
N ALA A 9 43.74 8.43 -19.88
CA ALA A 9 43.48 8.52 -18.43
C ALA A 9 43.38 9.97 -17.90
N GLY A 10 42.19 10.30 -17.36
CA GLY A 10 41.89 11.52 -16.58
C GLY A 10 41.16 12.61 -17.40
N VAL A 11 40.06 13.23 -17.00
CA VAL A 11 39.59 13.58 -15.65
C VAL A 11 38.12 14.09 -15.77
N LEU A 12 37.35 13.94 -14.68
CA LEU A 12 36.09 14.62 -14.29
C LEU A 12 34.72 14.04 -14.68
N SER A 13 34.25 13.18 -13.77
CA SER A 13 32.92 13.11 -13.14
C SER A 13 31.92 14.21 -13.55
N LEU A 14 30.84 13.79 -14.21
CA LEU A 14 29.63 14.59 -14.41
C LEU A 14 28.66 14.34 -13.25
N LEU A 15 28.70 15.18 -12.23
CA LEU A 15 27.62 15.30 -11.25
C LEU A 15 26.42 15.93 -11.95
N ALA A 16 25.40 15.14 -12.26
CA ALA A 16 24.10 15.65 -12.66
C ALA A 16 23.41 16.28 -11.43
N ALA A 17 23.62 17.58 -11.25
CA ALA A 17 22.85 18.39 -10.33
C ALA A 17 21.40 18.47 -10.83
N ILE A 18 20.47 17.88 -10.09
CA ILE A 18 19.04 18.14 -10.28
C ILE A 18 18.77 19.54 -9.72
N LEU A 19 18.36 20.46 -10.60
CA LEU A 19 17.77 21.74 -10.23
C LEU A 19 16.55 21.48 -9.32
N ILE A 20 16.66 21.83 -8.05
CA ILE A 20 15.49 22.11 -7.21
C ILE A 20 14.93 23.45 -7.71
N PRO A 21 13.66 23.56 -8.13
CA PRO A 21 13.11 24.84 -8.54
C PRO A 21 13.12 25.80 -7.36
N ALA A 22 13.79 26.94 -7.55
CA ALA A 22 13.94 28.01 -6.58
C ALA A 22 12.55 28.61 -6.24
N GLY A 23 12.13 28.41 -4.99
CA GLY A 23 10.83 28.81 -4.45
C GLY A 23 10.36 27.90 -3.32
N VAL A 24 11.30 27.42 -2.48
CA VAL A 24 11.02 26.41 -1.46
C VAL A 24 10.72 27.11 -0.13
N SER A 25 9.43 27.27 0.16
CA SER A 25 8.95 27.28 1.55
C SER A 25 9.62 26.13 2.29
N ALA A 26 10.31 26.39 3.41
CA ALA A 26 10.99 25.37 4.20
C ALA A 26 10.11 24.12 4.36
N GLN A 27 10.58 23.01 3.80
CA GLN A 27 9.87 21.74 3.85
C GLN A 27 9.79 21.28 5.30
N SER A 28 8.59 20.97 5.80
CA SER A 28 8.46 20.53 7.20
C SER A 28 8.97 19.10 7.35
N VAL A 29 9.92 18.86 8.25
CA VAL A 29 10.29 17.50 8.66
C VAL A 29 9.42 17.08 9.84
N LEU A 30 8.60 16.06 9.63
CA LEU A 30 7.70 15.53 10.66
C LEU A 30 8.33 14.33 11.37
N LYS A 31 8.08 14.25 12.67
CA LYS A 31 8.44 13.11 13.53
C LYS A 31 7.18 12.33 13.91
N PRO A 32 7.29 11.03 14.19
CA PRO A 32 6.15 10.26 14.63
C PRO A 32 5.66 10.74 16.00
N VAL A 33 4.34 10.77 16.17
CA VAL A 33 3.69 11.02 17.47
C VAL A 33 3.80 9.77 18.33
N PHE A 34 3.63 8.59 17.72
CA PHE A 34 3.79 7.31 18.39
C PHE A 34 4.71 6.39 17.60
N VAL A 35 5.55 5.63 18.31
CA VAL A 35 6.30 4.49 17.78
C VAL A 35 5.79 3.25 18.49
N LEU A 36 4.94 2.51 17.80
CA LEU A 36 4.30 1.30 18.28
C LEU A 36 5.23 0.12 17.98
N LYS A 37 5.93 -0.35 19.02
CA LYS A 37 6.89 -1.45 18.92
C LYS A 37 6.21 -2.78 19.24
N GLY A 38 6.82 -3.86 18.78
CA GLY A 38 6.48 -5.20 19.24
C GLY A 38 6.49 -6.28 18.16
N HIS A 39 6.46 -5.93 16.87
CA HIS A 39 6.60 -6.94 15.82
C HIS A 39 8.03 -7.49 15.78
N GLU A 40 8.14 -8.82 15.73
CA GLU A 40 9.41 -9.52 15.51
C GLU A 40 9.60 -9.77 14.02
N GLY A 41 10.16 -8.77 13.32
CA GLY A 41 10.37 -8.81 11.87
C GLY A 41 9.51 -7.80 11.12
N TRP A 42 9.33 -8.01 9.82
CA TRP A 42 8.75 -6.98 8.93
C TRP A 42 7.26 -6.75 9.21
N VAL A 43 6.85 -5.49 9.24
CA VAL A 43 5.42 -5.11 9.24
C VAL A 43 4.94 -4.96 7.80
N ASN A 44 4.26 -5.96 7.26
CA ASN A 44 3.81 -5.94 5.88
C ASN A 44 2.53 -5.12 5.68
N ALA A 45 1.69 -5.01 6.71
CA ALA A 45 0.40 -4.35 6.64
C ALA A 45 0.17 -3.45 7.86
N ALA A 46 -0.33 -2.25 7.60
CA ALA A 46 -0.82 -1.32 8.61
C ALA A 46 -2.07 -0.63 8.05
N VAL A 47 -3.17 -0.64 8.82
CA VAL A 47 -4.44 -0.02 8.44
C VAL A 47 -5.03 0.77 9.60
N VAL A 48 -5.84 1.77 9.29
CA VAL A 48 -6.39 2.70 10.28
C VAL A 48 -7.90 2.76 10.15
N SER A 49 -8.59 2.56 11.27
CA SER A 49 -10.01 2.87 11.47
C SER A 49 -10.13 4.19 12.25
N PRO A 50 -11.34 4.73 12.50
CA PRO A 50 -11.49 5.93 13.33
C PRO A 50 -10.84 5.81 14.72
N GLU A 51 -10.88 4.62 15.32
CA GLU A 51 -10.44 4.39 16.70
C GLU A 51 -9.08 3.69 16.79
N TYR A 52 -8.75 2.83 15.83
CA TYR A 52 -7.64 1.88 15.95
C TYR A 52 -6.72 1.83 14.74
N VAL A 53 -5.41 1.68 15.01
CA VAL A 53 -4.40 1.21 14.06
C VAL A 53 -4.26 -0.29 14.24
N ALA A 54 -4.38 -1.05 13.15
CA ALA A 54 -4.07 -2.47 13.10
C ALA A 54 -2.80 -2.71 12.29
N SER A 55 -1.95 -3.61 12.75
CA SER A 55 -0.73 -4.00 12.05
C SER A 55 -0.49 -5.51 12.08
N GLY A 56 0.16 -6.01 11.02
CA GLY A 56 0.44 -7.42 10.82
C GLY A 56 1.69 -7.61 9.96
N GLY A 57 2.40 -8.71 10.18
CA GLY A 57 3.68 -8.92 9.52
C GLY A 57 4.21 -10.35 9.55
N LEU A 58 5.53 -10.47 9.52
CA LEU A 58 6.29 -11.73 9.47
C LEU A 58 6.09 -12.62 10.70
N ASP A 59 5.81 -12.02 11.85
CA ASP A 59 5.61 -12.73 13.12
C ASP A 59 4.23 -13.40 13.25
N GLY A 60 3.33 -13.18 12.29
CA GLY A 60 1.97 -13.76 12.30
C GLY A 60 1.08 -13.23 13.41
N VAL A 61 1.46 -12.10 14.02
CA VAL A 61 0.70 -11.44 15.09
C VAL A 61 -0.04 -10.25 14.50
N VAL A 62 -1.33 -10.13 14.80
CA VAL A 62 -2.07 -8.89 14.59
C VAL A 62 -2.00 -8.07 15.88
N ARG A 63 -1.56 -6.81 15.77
CA ARG A 63 -1.54 -5.86 16.90
C ARG A 63 -2.48 -4.70 16.63
N ILE A 64 -3.25 -4.32 17.65
CA ILE A 64 -4.21 -3.23 17.62
C ILE A 64 -3.82 -2.19 18.66
N HIS A 65 -3.70 -0.94 18.23
CA HIS A 65 -3.40 0.20 19.10
C HIS A 65 -4.42 1.30 18.89
N SER A 66 -4.68 2.09 19.92
CA SER A 66 -5.52 3.29 19.80
C SER A 66 -4.84 4.32 18.90
N VAL A 67 -5.56 4.84 17.90
CA VAL A 67 -5.08 5.93 17.02
C VAL A 67 -4.79 7.19 17.81
N LYS A 68 -5.60 7.47 18.83
CA LYS A 68 -5.55 8.71 19.60
C LYS A 68 -4.40 8.73 20.61
N THR A 69 -4.14 7.60 21.26
CA THR A 69 -3.21 7.53 22.40
C THR A 69 -1.96 6.70 22.13
N GLY A 70 -1.95 5.88 21.08
CA GLY A 70 -0.88 4.92 20.82
C GLY A 70 -0.86 3.72 21.79
N ALA A 71 -1.78 3.67 22.76
CA ALA A 71 -1.84 2.56 23.71
C ALA A 71 -2.22 1.25 23.01
N ALA A 72 -1.57 0.14 23.40
CA ALA A 72 -1.95 -1.19 22.97
C ALA A 72 -3.37 -1.50 23.45
N ALA A 73 -4.25 -1.87 22.53
CA ALA A 73 -5.63 -2.21 22.81
C ALA A 73 -5.83 -3.73 22.85
N PHE A 74 -5.29 -4.44 21.87
CA PHE A 74 -5.42 -5.89 21.77
C PHE A 74 -4.34 -6.48 20.85
N SER A 75 -4.04 -7.77 21.01
CA SER A 75 -3.14 -8.50 20.10
C SER A 75 -3.46 -9.99 20.13
N TRP A 76 -3.36 -10.64 18.98
CA TRP A 76 -3.55 -12.08 18.84
C TRP A 76 -2.65 -12.63 17.75
N THR A 77 -2.33 -13.91 17.87
CA THR A 77 -1.46 -14.62 16.94
C THR A 77 -2.28 -15.58 16.10
N LEU A 78 -2.00 -15.65 14.81
CA LEU A 78 -2.57 -16.68 13.95
C LEU A 78 -2.10 -18.08 14.41
N PRO A 79 -2.85 -19.15 14.09
CA PRO A 79 -2.37 -20.51 14.28
C PRO A 79 -1.00 -20.70 13.63
N LYS A 80 -0.11 -21.48 14.24
CA LYS A 80 1.19 -21.79 13.66
C LYS A 80 1.07 -22.88 12.59
N GLY A 81 2.01 -22.88 11.65
CA GLY A 81 2.13 -23.93 10.65
C GLY A 81 2.51 -25.30 11.24
N PRO A 82 2.48 -26.37 10.44
CA PRO A 82 2.83 -27.72 10.88
C PRO A 82 4.25 -27.84 11.45
N ASP A 83 5.16 -26.97 11.03
CA ASP A 83 6.54 -26.86 11.48
C ASP A 83 6.72 -25.94 12.71
N GLY A 84 5.63 -25.35 13.21
CA GLY A 84 5.66 -24.38 14.30
C GLY A 84 6.03 -22.95 13.90
N SER A 85 6.25 -22.69 12.60
CA SER A 85 6.56 -21.36 12.07
C SER A 85 5.29 -20.48 12.04
N PRO A 86 5.42 -19.16 12.28
CA PRO A 86 4.30 -18.24 12.14
C PRO A 86 3.87 -18.12 10.67
N PHE A 87 2.58 -18.00 10.42
CA PHE A 87 2.11 -17.58 9.09
C PHE A 87 2.30 -16.08 8.93
N VAL A 88 2.79 -15.67 7.76
CA VAL A 88 3.01 -14.27 7.43
C VAL A 88 1.66 -13.61 7.15
N ILE A 89 1.41 -12.46 7.77
CA ILE A 89 0.28 -11.60 7.40
C ILE A 89 0.72 -10.75 6.21
N TYR A 90 0.01 -10.86 5.10
CA TYR A 90 0.30 -10.09 3.89
C TYR A 90 -0.49 -8.79 3.82
N ALA A 91 -1.77 -8.83 4.19
CA ALA A 91 -2.65 -7.67 4.09
C ALA A 91 -3.67 -7.64 5.23
N LEU A 92 -4.05 -6.42 5.59
CA LEU A 92 -5.12 -6.12 6.52
C LEU A 92 -6.09 -5.16 5.85
N SER A 93 -7.38 -5.25 6.19
CA SER A 93 -8.36 -4.24 5.81
C SER A 93 -9.47 -4.16 6.84
N PHE A 94 -9.70 -2.97 7.41
CA PHE A 94 -10.91 -2.74 8.18
C PHE A 94 -12.13 -2.71 7.26
N SER A 95 -13.24 -3.27 7.73
CA SER A 95 -14.57 -2.96 7.21
C SER A 95 -14.93 -1.49 7.50
N PRO A 96 -15.86 -0.89 6.73
CA PRO A 96 -16.39 0.45 7.04
C PRO A 96 -16.88 0.53 8.48
N GLY A 97 -16.41 1.53 9.23
CA GLY A 97 -16.72 1.69 10.66
C GLY A 97 -15.87 0.82 11.62
N GLY A 98 -15.00 -0.06 11.11
CA GLY A 98 -14.02 -0.78 11.92
C GLY A 98 -14.54 -1.96 12.74
N ARG A 99 -15.79 -2.42 12.51
CA ARG A 99 -16.40 -3.53 13.23
C ARG A 99 -15.68 -4.87 13.00
N HIS A 100 -15.25 -5.09 11.76
CA HIS A 100 -14.51 -6.26 11.33
C HIS A 100 -13.16 -5.89 10.72
N LEU A 101 -12.20 -6.81 10.83
CA LEU A 101 -10.89 -6.74 10.19
C LEU A 101 -10.70 -7.99 9.31
N ALA A 102 -10.40 -7.79 8.03
CA ALA A 102 -9.93 -8.85 7.15
C ALA A 102 -8.42 -9.02 7.32
N VAL A 103 -7.96 -10.27 7.45
CA VAL A 103 -6.56 -10.66 7.62
C VAL A 103 -6.22 -11.70 6.56
N ALA A 104 -5.38 -11.34 5.60
CA ALA A 104 -4.90 -12.25 4.55
C ALA A 104 -3.50 -12.77 4.91
N SER A 105 -3.33 -14.10 4.91
CA SER A 105 -2.13 -14.75 5.45
C SER A 105 -1.56 -15.85 4.55
N SER A 106 -0.31 -16.24 4.84
CA SER A 106 0.45 -17.23 4.07
C SER A 106 0.00 -18.68 4.25
N ASP A 107 -1.01 -18.94 5.07
CA ASP A 107 -1.70 -20.23 5.13
C ASP A 107 -2.78 -20.37 4.04
N GLY A 108 -2.88 -19.39 3.14
CA GLY A 108 -3.86 -19.36 2.05
C GLY A 108 -5.24 -18.90 2.47
N LYS A 109 -5.41 -18.41 3.70
CA LYS A 109 -6.70 -17.97 4.20
C LYS A 109 -6.83 -16.46 4.26
N VAL A 110 -8.07 -16.01 4.11
CA VAL A 110 -8.50 -14.66 4.49
C VAL A 110 -9.51 -14.80 5.62
N ARG A 111 -9.17 -14.29 6.80
CA ARG A 111 -10.02 -14.32 8.00
C ARG A 111 -10.69 -12.97 8.19
N ILE A 112 -12.00 -12.97 8.37
CA ILE A 112 -12.74 -11.81 8.85
C ILE A 112 -12.96 -12.00 10.35
N VAL A 113 -12.41 -11.09 11.15
CA VAL A 113 -12.39 -11.20 12.60
C VAL A 113 -13.00 -9.98 13.29
N GLU A 114 -13.42 -10.15 14.54
CA GLU A 114 -13.64 -9.03 15.45
C GLU A 114 -12.29 -8.55 16.02
N PRO A 115 -11.90 -7.29 15.78
CA PRO A 115 -10.51 -6.85 16.01
C PRO A 115 -10.11 -6.77 17.49
N LEU A 116 -11.04 -6.70 18.45
CA LEU A 116 -10.70 -6.59 19.87
C LEU A 116 -10.84 -7.91 20.65
N SER A 117 -11.17 -8.99 19.94
CA SER A 117 -11.22 -10.35 20.51
C SER A 117 -10.41 -11.35 19.70
N GLY A 118 -10.06 -11.02 18.44
CA GLY A 118 -9.45 -11.95 17.49
C GLY A 118 -10.42 -13.06 17.04
N ARG A 119 -11.70 -12.97 17.43
CA ARG A 119 -12.71 -13.98 17.12
C ARG A 119 -12.95 -14.03 15.61
N GLU A 120 -12.68 -15.19 15.01
CA GLU A 120 -12.99 -15.45 13.61
C GLU A 120 -14.52 -15.50 13.42
N VAL A 121 -15.02 -14.70 12.48
CA VAL A 121 -16.43 -14.64 12.09
C VAL A 121 -16.64 -15.40 10.79
N VAL A 122 -15.74 -15.19 9.83
CA VAL A 122 -15.72 -15.88 8.53
C VAL A 122 -14.28 -16.25 8.19
N VAL A 123 -14.09 -17.43 7.65
CA VAL A 123 -12.80 -17.92 7.14
C VAL A 123 -12.97 -18.28 5.67
N ILE A 124 -12.15 -17.67 4.82
CA ILE A 124 -12.15 -17.87 3.37
C ILE A 124 -10.87 -18.61 3.02
N ASP A 125 -10.99 -19.81 2.46
CA ASP A 125 -9.87 -20.50 1.81
C ASP A 125 -9.72 -19.96 0.38
N ASP A 126 -8.72 -19.08 0.17
CA ASP A 126 -8.49 -18.45 -1.13
C ASP A 126 -7.77 -19.42 -2.08
N PRO A 127 -8.29 -19.64 -3.30
CA PRO A 127 -7.70 -20.60 -4.25
C PRO A 127 -6.25 -20.31 -4.64
N SER A 128 -5.76 -19.06 -4.51
CA SER A 128 -4.37 -18.72 -4.83
C SER A 128 -3.36 -19.28 -3.83
N ARG A 129 -3.81 -19.72 -2.64
CA ARG A 129 -2.99 -20.13 -1.49
C ARG A 129 -2.06 -19.04 -0.92
N HIS A 130 -1.94 -17.88 -1.58
CA HIS A 130 -1.16 -16.74 -1.14
C HIS A 130 -1.92 -15.45 -1.46
N PRO A 131 -2.96 -15.12 -0.67
CA PRO A 131 -3.71 -13.88 -0.82
C PRO A 131 -2.85 -12.69 -0.37
N TYR A 132 -2.15 -12.04 -1.31
CA TYR A 132 -1.22 -10.95 -1.01
C TYR A 132 -1.89 -9.61 -0.72
N LYS A 133 -3.13 -9.42 -1.15
CA LYS A 133 -3.90 -8.20 -0.92
C LYS A 133 -5.33 -8.51 -0.50
N ALA A 134 -5.88 -7.68 0.37
CA ALA A 134 -7.28 -7.71 0.77
C ALA A 134 -7.77 -6.27 0.97
N ALA A 135 -8.95 -5.95 0.45
CA ALA A 135 -9.57 -4.63 0.61
C ALA A 135 -11.08 -4.76 0.72
N TYR A 136 -11.66 -4.25 1.81
CA TYR A 136 -13.10 -4.08 1.91
C TYR A 136 -13.60 -3.04 0.92
N PHE A 137 -14.75 -3.29 0.34
CA PHE A 137 -15.50 -2.25 -0.33
C PHE A 137 -16.17 -1.32 0.70
N PRO A 138 -16.40 -0.05 0.35
CA PRO A 138 -17.11 0.91 1.20
C PRO A 138 -18.55 0.49 1.58
N ASP A 139 -19.14 -0.46 0.85
CA ASP A 139 -20.45 -1.06 1.20
C ASP A 139 -20.40 -1.97 2.45
N GLY A 140 -19.21 -2.40 2.87
CA GLY A 140 -18.97 -3.31 3.99
C GLY A 140 -19.46 -4.75 3.77
N ARG A 141 -20.04 -5.06 2.60
CA ARG A 141 -20.61 -6.35 2.24
C ARG A 141 -19.70 -7.16 1.32
N SER A 142 -18.78 -6.49 0.62
CA SER A 142 -17.88 -7.13 -0.32
C SER A 142 -16.41 -6.95 0.07
N LEU A 143 -15.60 -7.95 -0.24
CA LEU A 143 -14.15 -7.98 -0.03
C LEU A 143 -13.46 -8.36 -1.34
N ALA A 144 -12.52 -7.55 -1.81
CA ALA A 144 -11.60 -7.91 -2.88
C ALA A 144 -10.35 -8.57 -2.28
N VAL A 145 -9.91 -9.68 -2.88
CA VAL A 145 -8.70 -10.40 -2.51
C VAL A 145 -7.84 -10.58 -3.76
N GLY A 146 -6.59 -10.10 -3.70
CA GLY A 146 -5.62 -10.24 -4.79
C GLY A 146 -4.61 -11.35 -4.46
N GLY A 147 -4.50 -12.34 -5.34
CA GLY A 147 -3.65 -13.52 -5.14
C GLY A 147 -2.29 -13.46 -5.85
N ILE A 148 -1.41 -14.40 -5.50
CA ILE A 148 -0.15 -14.68 -6.25
C ILE A 148 -0.40 -15.10 -7.70
N ASP A 149 -1.57 -15.67 -7.98
CA ASP A 149 -1.97 -16.14 -9.30
C ASP A 149 -2.53 -15.03 -10.20
N GLY A 150 -2.42 -13.76 -9.80
CA GLY A 150 -2.83 -12.59 -10.58
C GLY A 150 -4.33 -12.39 -10.75
N TYR A 151 -5.14 -13.16 -10.02
CA TYR A 151 -6.59 -12.92 -9.94
C TYR A 151 -6.91 -11.95 -8.81
N VAL A 152 -7.90 -11.10 -9.08
CA VAL A 152 -8.69 -10.45 -8.03
C VAL A 152 -9.99 -11.23 -7.88
N ARG A 153 -10.25 -11.70 -6.66
CA ARG A 153 -11.46 -12.43 -6.30
C ARG A 153 -12.34 -11.56 -5.42
N LEU A 154 -13.64 -11.58 -5.69
CA LEU A 154 -14.65 -10.92 -4.88
C LEU A 154 -15.35 -11.94 -3.99
N TYR A 155 -15.45 -11.60 -2.72
CA TYR A 155 -16.13 -12.38 -1.71
C TYR A 155 -17.23 -11.54 -1.05
N ARG A 156 -18.33 -12.19 -0.69
CA ARG A 156 -19.29 -11.62 0.24
C ARG A 156 -18.73 -11.76 1.66
N ALA A 157 -18.65 -10.65 2.38
CA ALA A 157 -18.01 -10.59 3.69
C ALA A 157 -18.83 -11.28 4.80
N GLU A 158 -20.14 -11.44 4.61
CA GLU A 158 -21.05 -12.04 5.60
C GLU A 158 -20.85 -13.56 5.74
N ASP A 159 -20.61 -14.25 4.63
CA ASP A 159 -20.56 -15.72 4.56
C ASP A 159 -19.27 -16.27 3.91
N GLY A 160 -18.42 -15.39 3.38
CA GLY A 160 -17.18 -15.77 2.70
C GLY A 160 -17.40 -16.38 1.31
N LYS A 161 -18.61 -16.30 0.75
CA LYS A 161 -18.90 -16.87 -0.56
C LYS A 161 -18.22 -16.06 -1.66
N LYS A 162 -17.50 -16.74 -2.56
CA LYS A 162 -16.99 -16.11 -3.80
C LYS A 162 -18.17 -15.68 -4.67
N ILE A 163 -18.20 -14.41 -5.04
CA ILE A 163 -19.27 -13.78 -5.85
C ILE A 163 -18.79 -13.37 -7.25
N GLY A 164 -17.47 -13.30 -7.46
CA GLY A 164 -16.89 -13.01 -8.76
C GLY A 164 -15.37 -13.07 -8.74
N ASP A 165 -14.75 -12.96 -9.91
CA ASP A 165 -13.31 -12.78 -10.06
C ASP A 165 -12.97 -12.20 -11.43
N VAL A 166 -11.76 -11.64 -11.52
CA VAL A 166 -11.17 -11.16 -12.76
C VAL A 166 -9.68 -11.46 -12.77
N LYS A 167 -9.18 -11.92 -13.91
CA LYS A 167 -7.75 -12.06 -14.16
C LYS A 167 -7.20 -10.66 -14.46
N ALA A 168 -6.49 -10.08 -13.50
CA ALA A 168 -5.88 -8.77 -13.68
C ALA A 168 -4.48 -8.92 -14.28
N HIS A 169 -3.58 -9.59 -13.57
CA HIS A 169 -2.18 -9.68 -13.99
C HIS A 169 -1.79 -11.12 -14.35
N ALA A 170 -0.73 -11.29 -15.14
CA ALA A 170 -0.19 -12.63 -15.44
C ALA A 170 0.33 -13.32 -14.17
N ASP A 171 0.89 -12.52 -13.25
CA ASP A 171 1.51 -12.91 -11.98
C ASP A 171 0.87 -12.13 -10.81
N ALA A 172 1.45 -12.22 -9.62
CA ALA A 172 0.98 -11.72 -8.34
C ALA A 172 0.40 -10.30 -8.37
N ILE A 173 -0.72 -10.11 -7.66
CA ILE A 173 -1.25 -8.79 -7.33
C ILE A 173 -0.35 -8.15 -6.25
N GLN A 174 0.54 -7.25 -6.67
CA GLN A 174 1.49 -6.59 -5.77
C GLN A 174 0.90 -5.36 -5.10
N ALA A 175 -0.07 -4.70 -5.74
CA ALA A 175 -0.74 -3.51 -5.23
C ALA A 175 -2.23 -3.56 -5.56
N MET A 176 -3.08 -3.07 -4.66
CA MET A 176 -4.53 -3.01 -4.88
C MET A 176 -5.16 -1.87 -4.07
N ALA A 177 -6.10 -1.14 -4.67
CA ALA A 177 -6.92 -0.15 -3.98
C ALA A 177 -8.36 -0.14 -4.52
N VAL A 178 -9.32 0.18 -3.65
CA VAL A 178 -10.74 0.35 -3.97
C VAL A 178 -11.11 1.82 -3.78
N SER A 179 -11.86 2.39 -4.72
CA SER A 179 -12.30 3.79 -4.65
C SER A 179 -13.27 3.99 -3.50
N SER A 180 -13.32 5.21 -2.97
CA SER A 180 -14.19 5.54 -1.83
C SER A 180 -15.70 5.40 -2.11
N ASP A 181 -16.11 5.40 -3.38
CA ASP A 181 -17.48 5.11 -3.82
C ASP A 181 -17.72 3.62 -4.13
N GLY A 182 -16.68 2.79 -4.04
CA GLY A 182 -16.71 1.36 -4.29
C GLY A 182 -16.87 0.95 -5.76
N LYS A 183 -16.85 1.90 -6.70
CA LYS A 183 -17.13 1.64 -8.13
C LYS A 183 -15.90 1.30 -8.95
N THR A 184 -14.71 1.59 -8.45
CA THR A 184 -13.46 1.37 -9.18
C THR A 184 -12.46 0.62 -8.31
N LEU A 185 -11.81 -0.38 -8.90
CA LEU A 185 -10.71 -1.11 -8.30
C LEU A 185 -9.49 -0.95 -9.20
N VAL A 186 -8.34 -0.67 -8.59
CA VAL A 186 -7.06 -0.57 -9.30
C VAL A 186 -6.08 -1.60 -8.77
N THR A 187 -5.30 -2.20 -9.66
CA THR A 187 -4.25 -3.16 -9.32
C THR A 187 -2.93 -2.81 -9.98
N GLY A 188 -1.83 -3.21 -9.33
CA GLY A 188 -0.48 -3.18 -9.89
C GLY A 188 0.21 -4.53 -9.70
N GLY A 189 1.10 -4.88 -10.63
CA GLY A 189 1.79 -6.16 -10.62
C GLY A 189 3.18 -6.15 -11.29
N PRO A 190 3.83 -7.33 -11.38
CA PRO A 190 5.13 -7.52 -12.02
C PRO A 190 5.15 -7.26 -13.52
N ASP A 191 3.98 -7.23 -14.18
CA ASP A 191 3.84 -6.94 -15.61
C ASP A 191 3.96 -5.44 -15.94
N THR A 192 4.36 -4.62 -14.96
CA THR A 192 4.55 -3.16 -15.04
C THR A 192 3.28 -2.35 -15.32
N LEU A 193 2.12 -3.00 -15.33
CA LEU A 193 0.84 -2.35 -15.62
C LEU A 193 0.16 -1.89 -14.34
N VAL A 194 -0.59 -0.79 -14.45
CA VAL A 194 -1.71 -0.50 -13.57
C VAL A 194 -2.98 -0.86 -14.31
N GLN A 195 -3.80 -1.74 -13.73
CA GLN A 195 -5.09 -2.11 -14.33
C GLN A 195 -6.24 -1.51 -13.53
N VAL A 196 -7.25 -1.03 -14.25
CA VAL A 196 -8.43 -0.36 -13.71
C VAL A 196 -9.65 -1.18 -14.05
N PHE A 197 -10.49 -1.44 -13.05
CA PHE A 197 -11.73 -2.19 -13.18
C PHE A 197 -12.89 -1.35 -12.68
N HIS A 198 -13.99 -1.37 -13.42
CA HIS A 198 -15.27 -0.85 -12.95
C HIS A 198 -16.10 -1.97 -12.35
N ARG A 199 -16.73 -1.68 -11.21
CA ARG A 199 -17.60 -2.60 -10.50
C ARG A 199 -19.06 -2.34 -10.83
N TYR A 200 -19.78 -3.41 -11.17
CA TYR A 200 -21.22 -3.40 -11.42
C TYR A 200 -21.88 -4.51 -10.59
N GLY A 201 -22.37 -4.14 -9.40
CA GLY A 201 -22.84 -5.14 -8.42
C GLY A 201 -21.71 -6.04 -7.96
N ASP A 202 -21.82 -7.34 -8.20
CA ASP A 202 -20.83 -8.35 -7.80
C ASP A 202 -19.81 -8.68 -8.91
N GLU A 203 -19.83 -7.93 -10.02
CA GLU A 203 -18.95 -8.14 -11.18
C GLU A 203 -17.88 -7.03 -11.28
N LEU A 204 -16.64 -7.42 -11.63
CA LEU A 204 -15.57 -6.51 -12.04
C LEU A 204 -15.33 -6.61 -13.54
N ARG A 205 -15.34 -5.47 -14.23
CA ARG A 205 -15.05 -5.38 -15.68
C ARG A 205 -13.80 -4.55 -15.90
N HIS A 206 -12.88 -5.06 -16.71
CA HIS A 206 -11.69 -4.31 -17.10
C HIS A 206 -12.10 -3.03 -17.83
N ALA A 207 -11.61 -1.89 -17.37
CA ALA A 207 -11.88 -0.57 -17.92
C ALA A 207 -10.65 -0.02 -18.67
N HIS A 208 -9.49 0.02 -18.00
CA HIS A 208 -8.29 0.63 -18.56
C HIS A 208 -7.00 -0.11 -18.19
N ARG A 209 -6.03 -0.07 -19.10
CA ARG A 209 -4.61 -0.33 -18.82
C ARG A 209 -3.87 1.00 -18.82
N LEU A 210 -3.20 1.30 -17.72
CA LEU A 210 -2.32 2.45 -17.62
C LEU A 210 -0.89 1.97 -17.81
N ILE A 211 -0.29 2.43 -18.90
CA ILE A 211 1.05 2.07 -19.33
C ILE A 211 1.98 3.22 -18.95
N GLY A 212 3.21 2.92 -18.54
CA GLY A 212 4.24 3.94 -18.31
C GLY A 212 5.37 3.48 -17.39
N HIS A 213 5.11 2.58 -16.45
CA HIS A 213 6.14 1.99 -15.59
C HIS A 213 6.99 0.96 -16.35
N LYS A 214 8.26 0.88 -15.96
CA LYS A 214 9.26 -0.02 -16.57
C LYS A 214 9.72 -1.14 -15.63
N ASP A 215 9.28 -1.11 -14.39
CA ASP A 215 9.48 -2.16 -13.40
C ASP A 215 8.13 -2.48 -12.72
N THR A 216 8.15 -3.48 -11.85
CA THR A 216 7.04 -3.97 -11.03
C THR A 216 6.34 -2.81 -10.33
N VAL A 217 5.03 -2.68 -10.55
CA VAL A 217 4.19 -1.72 -9.81
C VAL A 217 3.94 -2.29 -8.42
N THR A 218 4.52 -1.66 -7.41
CA THR A 218 4.51 -2.13 -6.01
C THR A 218 3.47 -1.42 -5.15
N ALA A 219 2.99 -0.25 -5.58
CA ALA A 219 2.00 0.51 -4.83
C ALA A 219 1.03 1.27 -5.74
N VAL A 220 -0.24 1.32 -5.37
CA VAL A 220 -1.30 2.08 -6.06
C VAL A 220 -2.23 2.74 -5.05
N ALA A 221 -2.76 3.91 -5.39
CA ALA A 221 -3.81 4.60 -4.63
C ALA A 221 -4.65 5.49 -5.55
N PHE A 222 -5.87 5.84 -5.10
CA PHE A 222 -6.63 6.92 -5.73
C PHE A 222 -6.08 8.27 -5.26
N GLY A 223 -5.84 9.20 -6.18
CA GLY A 223 -5.37 10.54 -5.89
C GLY A 223 -6.46 11.44 -5.29
N PRO A 224 -6.09 12.64 -4.80
CA PRO A 224 -7.02 13.63 -4.28
C PRO A 224 -8.00 14.17 -5.33
N GLU A 225 -7.61 14.23 -6.61
CA GLU A 225 -8.46 14.75 -7.68
C GLU A 225 -9.40 13.66 -8.25
N PRO A 226 -10.59 14.02 -8.75
CA PRO A 226 -11.52 13.06 -9.35
C PRO A 226 -10.89 12.27 -10.50
N GLY A 227 -10.97 10.95 -10.43
CA GLY A 227 -10.41 10.05 -11.44
C GLY A 227 -8.88 9.94 -11.42
N GLU A 228 -8.20 10.52 -10.42
CA GLU A 228 -6.75 10.43 -10.28
C GLU A 228 -6.33 9.07 -9.72
N ILE A 229 -5.33 8.46 -10.33
CA ILE A 229 -4.69 7.21 -9.88
C ILE A 229 -3.20 7.51 -9.75
N VAL A 230 -2.63 7.16 -8.60
CA VAL A 230 -1.20 7.27 -8.33
C VAL A 230 -0.63 5.87 -8.22
N ALA A 231 0.48 5.61 -8.89
CA ALA A 231 1.21 4.35 -8.77
C ALA A 231 2.70 4.59 -8.62
N GLY A 232 3.36 3.65 -7.93
CA GLY A 232 4.79 3.62 -7.73
C GLY A 232 5.35 2.24 -8.03
N ASP A 233 6.56 2.20 -8.55
CA ASP A 233 7.23 0.97 -8.95
C ASP A 233 8.55 0.74 -8.19
N ARG A 234 9.18 -0.38 -8.52
CA ARG A 234 10.44 -0.82 -7.90
C ARG A 234 11.67 -0.02 -8.34
N ASP A 235 11.61 0.71 -9.47
CA ASP A 235 12.71 1.58 -9.92
C ASP A 235 12.64 3.00 -9.31
N GLY A 236 11.62 3.25 -8.48
CA GLY A 236 11.46 4.49 -7.72
C GLY A 236 10.69 5.59 -8.45
N LYS A 237 9.97 5.26 -9.53
CA LYS A 237 9.12 6.22 -10.26
C LYS A 237 7.73 6.24 -9.63
N VAL A 238 7.22 7.45 -9.40
CA VAL A 238 5.84 7.68 -9.02
C VAL A 238 5.14 8.41 -10.16
N LYS A 239 4.06 7.81 -10.67
CA LYS A 239 3.29 8.32 -11.80
C LYS A 239 1.84 8.53 -11.39
N VAL A 240 1.20 9.45 -12.10
CA VAL A 240 -0.18 9.85 -11.89
C VAL A 240 -0.91 9.85 -13.22
N TRP A 241 -2.11 9.27 -13.24
CA TRP A 241 -3.05 9.34 -14.36
C TRP A 241 -4.33 10.01 -13.90
N ASN A 242 -4.96 10.80 -14.78
CA ASN A 242 -6.29 11.34 -14.54
C ASN A 242 -7.27 10.79 -15.59
N LEU A 243 -8.18 9.91 -15.16
CA LEU A 243 -9.16 9.28 -16.05
C LEU A 243 -10.32 10.20 -16.44
N ALA A 244 -10.58 11.27 -15.67
CA ALA A 244 -11.65 12.23 -15.97
C ALA A 244 -11.30 13.15 -17.16
N MET A 245 -10.01 13.30 -17.47
CA MET A 245 -9.51 14.09 -18.60
C MET A 245 -9.26 13.24 -19.86
N GLY A 246 -9.79 12.01 -19.88
CA GLY A 246 -9.43 10.99 -20.87
C GLY A 246 -8.17 10.23 -20.46
N THR A 247 -8.03 8.98 -20.91
CA THR A 247 -6.95 8.03 -20.53
C THR A 247 -5.52 8.50 -20.84
N GLY A 248 -5.31 9.70 -21.38
CA GLY A 248 -4.04 10.21 -21.90
C GLY A 248 -3.23 11.12 -20.96
N GLY A 249 -3.73 11.49 -19.78
CA GLY A 249 -3.03 12.40 -18.86
C GLY A 249 -2.07 11.71 -17.90
N GLU A 250 -1.03 11.03 -18.39
CA GLU A 250 0.08 10.59 -17.52
C GLU A 250 0.95 11.80 -17.15
N ARG A 251 1.29 11.95 -15.88
CA ARG A 251 2.38 12.84 -15.44
C ARG A 251 3.25 12.18 -14.37
N PRO A 252 4.56 12.42 -14.35
CA PRO A 252 5.38 12.06 -13.21
C PRO A 252 4.98 12.89 -11.98
N LEU A 253 4.99 12.27 -10.80
CA LEU A 253 4.87 12.96 -9.51
C LEU A 253 6.24 13.09 -8.83
N ALA A 254 7.02 12.02 -8.82
CA ALA A 254 8.36 11.98 -8.22
C ALA A 254 9.23 10.90 -8.86
N THR A 255 10.54 11.02 -8.69
CA THR A 255 11.55 10.01 -9.04
C THR A 255 12.54 9.91 -7.91
N TYR A 256 12.73 8.69 -7.39
CA TYR A 256 13.73 8.36 -6.39
C TYR A 256 14.67 7.32 -7.00
N ALA A 257 15.71 7.79 -7.70
CA ALA A 257 16.61 6.90 -8.43
C ALA A 257 17.21 5.83 -7.50
N GLU A 258 17.12 4.57 -7.91
CA GLU A 258 17.61 3.40 -7.17
C GLU A 258 16.93 3.17 -5.80
N MET A 259 15.76 3.79 -5.57
CA MET A 259 15.01 3.67 -4.32
C MET A 259 13.60 3.13 -4.60
N PRO A 260 13.32 1.85 -4.33
CA PRO A 260 12.03 1.26 -4.64
C PRO A 260 10.90 1.94 -3.85
N ILE A 261 9.75 2.11 -4.50
CA ILE A 261 8.53 2.54 -3.81
C ILE A 261 7.96 1.37 -3.01
N GLY A 262 7.78 1.57 -1.71
CA GLY A 262 7.27 0.52 -0.82
C GLY A 262 5.75 0.53 -0.65
N ALA A 263 5.17 1.73 -0.54
CA ALA A 263 3.75 1.94 -0.32
C ALA A 263 3.34 3.35 -0.75
N ILE A 264 2.05 3.49 -1.10
CA ILE A 264 1.40 4.77 -1.39
C ILE A 264 0.06 4.78 -0.67
N ALA A 265 -0.27 5.91 -0.05
CA ALA A 265 -1.61 6.17 0.48
C ALA A 265 -2.03 7.59 0.14
N SER A 266 -3.33 7.86 0.19
CA SER A 266 -3.88 9.14 -0.23
C SER A 266 -5.10 9.53 0.59
N THR A 267 -5.34 10.84 0.66
CA THR A 267 -6.55 11.48 1.16
C THR A 267 -7.13 12.36 0.06
N ARG A 268 -8.26 13.02 0.33
CA ARG A 268 -8.81 14.05 -0.57
C ARG A 268 -7.90 15.26 -0.82
N ARG A 269 -6.77 15.38 -0.10
CA ARG A 269 -5.89 16.56 -0.17
C ARG A 269 -4.43 16.25 -0.41
N ALA A 270 -4.01 15.01 -0.17
CA ALA A 270 -2.61 14.68 -0.13
C ALA A 270 -2.33 13.23 -0.50
N VAL A 271 -1.16 13.02 -1.10
CA VAL A 271 -0.59 11.71 -1.41
C VAL A 271 0.66 11.53 -0.54
N VAL A 272 0.84 10.34 0.04
CA VAL A 272 2.09 9.96 0.68
C VAL A 272 2.72 8.79 -0.05
N VAL A 273 4.05 8.84 -0.17
CA VAL A 273 4.86 7.83 -0.84
C VAL A 273 5.99 7.42 0.09
N SER A 274 6.20 6.12 0.28
CA SER A 274 7.45 5.64 0.88
C SER A 274 8.48 5.27 -0.18
N ALA A 275 9.72 5.71 0.03
CA ALA A 275 10.84 5.42 -0.87
C ALA A 275 12.08 4.96 -0.08
N GLY A 276 12.82 4.01 -0.66
CA GLY A 276 14.14 3.61 -0.17
C GLY A 276 14.16 3.11 1.28
N LEU A 277 15.10 3.64 2.09
CA LEU A 277 15.41 3.18 3.45
C LEU A 277 14.55 3.84 4.55
N GLY A 278 13.26 4.03 4.28
CA GLY A 278 12.28 4.44 5.28
C GLY A 278 11.88 5.91 5.25
N GLU A 279 12.22 6.62 4.17
CA GLU A 279 11.71 7.96 3.94
C GLU A 279 10.24 7.91 3.48
N ILE A 280 9.42 8.84 3.99
CA ILE A 280 8.02 9.00 3.60
C ILE A 280 7.81 10.45 3.19
N HIS A 281 7.40 10.67 1.95
CA HIS A 281 7.24 11.97 1.32
C HIS A 281 5.76 12.32 1.22
N LEU A 282 5.36 13.52 1.66
CA LEU A 282 3.98 14.00 1.64
C LEU A 282 3.80 15.08 0.57
N PHE A 283 2.88 14.83 -0.36
CA PHE A 283 2.58 15.71 -1.48
C PHE A 283 1.19 16.35 -1.35
N THR A 284 1.08 17.62 -1.75
CA THR A 284 -0.19 18.30 -2.03
C THR A 284 -0.15 18.77 -3.48
N GLY A 285 -0.98 18.17 -4.34
CA GLY A 285 -0.81 18.29 -5.79
C GLY A 285 0.55 17.74 -6.23
N ALA A 286 1.31 18.51 -7.01
CA ALA A 286 2.67 18.15 -7.44
C ALA A 286 3.78 18.61 -6.47
N LYS A 287 3.42 19.32 -5.40
CA LYS A 287 4.41 19.89 -4.46
C LYS A 287 4.63 18.95 -3.29
N GLU A 288 5.88 18.57 -3.05
CA GLU A 288 6.26 17.95 -1.79
C GLU A 288 6.19 18.99 -0.66
N THR A 289 5.48 18.66 0.40
CA THR A 289 5.18 19.60 1.50
C THR A 289 5.78 19.18 2.83
N ALA A 290 6.02 17.88 3.04
CA ALA A 290 6.67 17.39 4.24
C ALA A 290 7.46 16.12 3.96
N LEU A 291 8.48 15.90 4.79
CA LEU A 291 9.26 14.67 4.85
C LEU A 291 9.11 14.07 6.25
N LEU A 292 8.63 12.83 6.32
CA LEU A 292 8.41 12.11 7.55
C LEU A 292 9.62 11.20 7.78
N LYS A 293 10.41 11.48 8.83
CA LYS A 293 11.62 10.71 9.17
C LYS A 293 11.44 9.96 10.48
N GLY A 294 11.76 8.67 10.47
CA GLY A 294 11.70 7.84 11.68
C GLY A 294 12.09 6.38 11.44
N HIS A 295 11.56 5.77 10.38
CA HIS A 295 11.89 4.38 10.05
C HIS A 295 13.36 4.23 9.68
N ARG A 296 13.93 3.07 10.04
CA ARG A 296 15.34 2.73 9.78
C ARG A 296 15.54 1.80 8.58
N GLN A 297 14.44 1.29 8.05
CA GLN A 297 14.41 0.39 6.90
C GLN A 297 13.17 0.72 6.05
N ALA A 298 13.05 0.06 4.90
CA ALA A 298 11.95 0.27 3.96
C ALA A 298 10.58 0.23 4.64
N VAL A 299 9.73 1.20 4.27
CA VAL A 299 8.34 1.30 4.72
C VAL A 299 7.46 0.57 3.72
N THR A 300 6.77 -0.46 4.20
CA THR A 300 6.03 -1.46 3.42
C THR A 300 4.52 -1.25 3.48
N ALA A 301 4.03 -0.43 4.42
CA ALA A 301 2.61 -0.10 4.51
C ALA A 301 2.40 1.36 4.89
N LEU A 302 1.39 2.00 4.29
CA LEU A 302 0.92 3.34 4.60
C LEU A 302 -0.61 3.34 4.63
N ALA A 303 -1.21 3.96 5.64
CA ALA A 303 -2.66 4.12 5.71
C ALA A 303 -3.05 5.39 6.47
N PHE A 304 -3.92 6.20 5.88
CA PHE A 304 -4.50 7.36 6.56
C PHE A 304 -5.66 6.93 7.46
N SER A 305 -5.86 7.67 8.55
CA SER A 305 -7.14 7.66 9.26
C SER A 305 -8.25 8.20 8.33
N PRO A 306 -9.52 7.80 8.54
CA PRO A 306 -10.61 8.25 7.67
C PRO A 306 -10.80 9.77 7.59
N ASP A 307 -10.45 10.50 8.64
CA ASP A 307 -10.46 11.97 8.69
C ASP A 307 -9.22 12.63 8.04
N GLY A 308 -8.22 11.82 7.63
CA GLY A 308 -6.95 12.26 7.06
C GLY A 308 -6.00 12.95 8.06
N SER A 309 -6.31 12.98 9.35
CA SER A 309 -5.51 13.69 10.35
C SER A 309 -4.30 12.90 10.85
N ARG A 310 -4.34 11.57 10.71
CA ARG A 310 -3.28 10.64 11.07
C ARG A 310 -2.85 9.81 9.88
N LEU A 311 -1.58 9.44 9.89
CA LEU A 311 -1.01 8.42 9.02
C LEU A 311 -0.42 7.34 9.91
N ALA A 312 -0.64 6.08 9.58
CA ALA A 312 0.13 4.95 10.10
C ALA A 312 1.11 4.46 9.02
N SER A 313 2.33 4.14 9.42
CA SER A 313 3.33 3.50 8.56
C SER A 313 3.88 2.25 9.21
N GLY A 314 4.00 1.16 8.46
CA GLY A 314 4.66 -0.08 8.89
C GLY A 314 5.97 -0.27 8.14
N GLY A 315 7.03 -0.66 8.85
CA GLY A 315 8.36 -0.82 8.27
C GLY A 315 8.97 -2.21 8.45
N ARG A 316 10.01 -2.48 7.66
CA ARG A 316 10.87 -3.67 7.82
C ARG A 316 11.73 -3.63 9.09
N ASP A 317 11.78 -2.47 9.74
CA ASP A 317 12.40 -2.29 11.06
C ASP A 317 11.52 -2.78 12.23
N GLY A 318 10.38 -3.43 11.94
CA GLY A 318 9.46 -3.99 12.93
C GLY A 318 8.62 -2.96 13.69
N ASN A 319 8.71 -1.70 13.30
CA ASN A 319 7.96 -0.62 13.94
C ASN A 319 6.71 -0.30 13.14
N VAL A 320 5.67 0.13 13.86
CA VAL A 320 4.58 0.93 13.30
C VAL A 320 4.72 2.34 13.85
N MET A 321 4.67 3.34 12.98
CA MET A 321 4.74 4.74 13.38
C MET A 321 3.43 5.45 13.04
N VAL A 322 2.97 6.30 13.97
CA VAL A 322 1.77 7.13 13.78
C VAL A 322 2.20 8.59 13.70
N TRP A 323 1.74 9.29 12.67
CA TRP A 323 2.14 10.66 12.34
C TRP A 323 0.93 11.59 12.42
N ASN A 324 1.15 12.84 12.82
CA ASN A 324 0.16 13.89 12.64
C ASN A 324 0.43 14.59 11.30
N VAL A 325 -0.48 14.39 10.36
CA VAL A 325 -0.39 14.89 8.97
C VAL A 325 -1.56 15.81 8.62
N GLY A 326 -2.55 15.92 9.51
CA GLY A 326 -3.55 16.97 9.46
C GLY A 326 -2.90 18.32 9.73
N ARG A 327 -2.98 19.23 8.75
CA ARG A 327 -2.66 20.64 9.02
C ARG A 327 -3.74 21.23 9.92
N LYS A 328 -3.33 22.03 10.90
CA LYS A 328 -4.21 23.00 11.54
C LYS A 328 -4.69 24.03 10.52
#